data_AF-A0A831KLL2-F1
#
_entry.id   AF-A0A831KLL2-F1
#
_cell.length_a   1.000
_cell.length_b   1.000
_cell.length_c   1.000
_cell.angle_alpha   90.00
_cell.angle_beta   90.00
_cell.angle_gamma   90.00
#
_symmetry.space_group_name_H-M   'P 1'
#
loop_
_entity.id
_entity.type
_entity.pdbx_description
1 polymer ?
#
loop_
_entity_poly.entity_id
_entity_poly.type
_entity_poly.pdbx_seq_one_letter_code
_entity_poly.pdbx_strand_id
1 'polypeptide(L)'
;MEKRTDILKTLRFAIDLDPDYAQFSVLTPYPGTSIYEEAKREDLLLTENYDFYTAGKPVLKNLYMSPEEIANLLKYCYVRFYLRPSFIIRELKRRHFGVVLGVLKRIFTKT
;
A
#
# COMPACT_ATOMS: atom_id res chain seq x y z
N MET A 1 -7.55 -9.17 -12.19
CA MET A 1 -6.54 -8.24 -11.64
C MET A 1 -7.22 -6.96 -11.19
N GLU A 2 -6.73 -6.32 -10.13
CA GLU A 2 -7.34 -5.09 -9.58
C GLU A 2 -7.19 -3.89 -10.52
N LYS A 3 -8.16 -2.98 -10.48
CA LYS A 3 -8.13 -1.65 -11.13
C LYS A 3 -7.97 -0.54 -10.10
N ARG A 4 -7.60 0.66 -10.55
CA ARG A 4 -7.55 1.87 -9.72
C ARG A 4 -8.82 2.12 -8.92
N THR A 5 -9.99 1.86 -9.52
CA THR A 5 -11.29 2.03 -8.84
C THR A 5 -11.46 1.11 -7.64
N ASP A 6 -10.88 -0.08 -7.68
CA ASP A 6 -11.01 -1.08 -6.61
C ASP A 6 -10.14 -0.68 -5.42
N ILE A 7 -8.90 -0.25 -5.68
CA ILE A 7 -8.00 0.30 -4.65
C ILE A 7 -8.63 1.51 -3.94
N LEU A 8 -9.27 2.42 -4.70
CA LEU A 8 -9.95 3.58 -4.12
C LEU A 8 -11.19 3.21 -3.28
N LYS A 9 -11.91 2.14 -3.66
CA LYS A 9 -13.01 1.59 -2.85
C LYS A 9 -12.46 1.02 -1.54
N THR A 10 -11.36 0.27 -1.58
CA THR A 10 -10.70 -0.27 -0.38
C THR A 10 -10.23 0.85 0.55
N LEU A 11 -9.63 1.92 0.02
CA LEU A 11 -9.25 3.09 0.80
C LEU A 11 -10.46 3.77 1.45
N ARG A 12 -11.54 3.96 0.69
CA ARG A 12 -12.78 4.54 1.22
C ARG A 12 -13.34 3.67 2.35
N PHE A 13 -13.42 2.36 2.14
CA PHE A 13 -13.86 1.42 3.16
C PHE A 13 -13.00 1.50 4.42
N ALA A 14 -11.68 1.56 4.30
CA ALA A 14 -10.78 1.69 5.44
C ALA A 14 -10.99 3.02 6.21
N ILE A 15 -11.27 4.12 5.49
CA ILE A 15 -11.59 5.42 6.12
C ILE A 15 -12.93 5.35 6.84
N ASP A 16 -13.95 4.77 6.20
CA ASP A 16 -15.31 4.67 6.73
C ASP A 16 -15.37 3.74 7.96
N LEU A 17 -14.53 2.69 7.99
CA LEU A 17 -14.37 1.78 9.14
C LEU A 17 -13.69 2.45 10.35
N ASP A 18 -12.90 3.51 10.11
CA ASP A 18 -12.17 4.31 11.09
C ASP A 18 -11.33 3.52 12.13
N PRO A 19 -10.51 2.53 11.73
CA PRO A 19 -9.65 1.80 12.66
C PRO A 19 -8.52 2.69 13.19
N ASP A 20 -7.94 2.35 14.34
CA ASP A 20 -6.80 3.13 14.90
C ASP A 20 -5.61 3.17 13.94
N TYR A 21 -5.29 2.06 13.28
CA TYR A 21 -4.21 1.96 12.28
C TYR A 21 -4.67 1.12 11.09
N ALA A 22 -4.04 1.33 9.94
CA ALA A 22 -4.22 0.50 8.76
C ALA A 22 -2.89 0.21 8.07
N GLN A 23 -2.80 -0.99 7.50
CA GLN A 23 -1.71 -1.42 6.65
C GLN A 23 -2.27 -1.71 5.26
N PHE A 24 -1.69 -1.06 4.26
CA PHE A 24 -1.93 -1.34 2.86
C PHE A 24 -0.71 -2.07 2.30
N SER A 25 -0.93 -3.06 1.44
CA SER A 25 0.13 -3.83 0.82
C SER A 25 -0.18 -4.07 -0.66
N VAL A 26 0.86 -4.41 -1.40
CA VAL A 26 0.77 -4.87 -2.79
C VAL A 26 0.97 -6.37 -2.80
N LEU A 27 0.16 -7.09 -3.59
CA LEU A 27 0.28 -8.52 -3.76
C LEU A 27 1.71 -8.88 -4.16
N THR A 28 2.36 -9.66 -3.31
CA THR A 28 3.69 -10.22 -3.54
C THR A 28 3.53 -11.74 -3.64
N PRO A 29 3.68 -12.34 -4.83
CA PRO A 29 3.58 -13.78 -5.01
C PRO A 29 4.85 -14.43 -4.45
N TYR A 30 4.79 -15.08 -3.30
CA TYR A 30 5.98 -15.71 -2.70
C TYR A 30 6.26 -17.10 -3.28
N PRO A 31 7.54 -17.50 -3.48
CA PRO A 31 7.90 -18.82 -3.97
C PRO A 31 7.20 -19.96 -3.21
N GLY A 32 6.68 -20.95 -3.92
CA GLY A 32 5.92 -22.07 -3.35
C GLY A 32 4.44 -21.78 -3.09
N THR A 33 3.95 -20.57 -3.35
CA THR A 33 2.50 -20.27 -3.36
C THR A 33 1.88 -20.55 -4.72
N SER A 34 0.60 -20.92 -4.76
CA SER A 34 -0.10 -21.16 -6.03
C SER A 34 -0.06 -19.95 -6.96
N ILE A 35 -0.18 -18.74 -6.39
CA ILE A 35 -0.13 -17.48 -7.16
C ILE A 35 1.27 -17.22 -7.75
N TYR A 36 2.33 -17.67 -7.10
CA TYR A 36 3.68 -17.58 -7.65
C TYR A 36 3.88 -18.53 -8.82
N GLU A 37 3.43 -19.78 -8.69
CA GLU A 37 3.51 -20.76 -9.78
C GLU A 37 2.69 -20.33 -11.00
N GLU A 38 1.50 -19.77 -10.77
CA GLU A 38 0.68 -19.16 -11.82
C GLU A 38 1.38 -17.97 -12.47
N ALA A 39 1.86 -17.02 -11.67
CA ALA A 39 2.55 -15.83 -12.17
C ALA A 39 3.83 -16.18 -12.93
N LYS A 40 4.57 -17.21 -12.53
CA LYS A 40 5.77 -17.67 -13.23
C LYS A 40 5.42 -18.35 -14.55
N ARG A 41 4.40 -19.20 -14.57
CA ARG A 41 3.92 -19.88 -15.78
C ARG A 41 3.41 -18.90 -16.83
N GLU A 42 2.78 -17.82 -16.41
CA GLU A 42 2.17 -16.81 -17.28
C GLU A 42 3.08 -15.61 -17.59
N ASP A 43 4.36 -15.67 -17.21
CA ASP A 43 5.31 -14.55 -17.36
C ASP A 43 4.80 -13.24 -16.73
N LEU A 44 4.14 -13.32 -15.57
CA LEU A 44 3.60 -12.15 -14.85
C LEU A 44 4.58 -11.59 -13.82
N LEU A 45 5.66 -12.29 -13.47
CA LEU A 45 6.67 -11.78 -12.54
C LEU A 45 7.48 -10.66 -13.21
N LEU A 46 7.62 -9.53 -12.50
CA LEU A 46 8.49 -8.42 -12.93
C LEU A 46 9.95 -8.68 -12.60
N THR A 47 10.21 -9.51 -11.58
CA THR A 47 11.54 -9.86 -11.10
C THR A 47 11.47 -11.10 -10.21
N GLU A 48 12.51 -11.94 -10.26
CA GLU A 48 12.76 -13.00 -9.27
C GLU A 48 13.83 -12.59 -8.25
N ASN A 49 14.22 -11.31 -8.20
CA ASN A 49 15.03 -10.81 -7.11
C ASN A 49 14.18 -10.69 -5.84
N TYR A 50 14.33 -11.65 -4.93
CA TYR A 50 13.56 -11.74 -3.70
C TYR A 50 13.80 -10.59 -2.71
N ASP A 51 14.86 -9.80 -2.87
CA ASP A 51 15.07 -8.57 -2.08
C ASP A 51 13.95 -7.53 -2.30
N PHE A 52 13.19 -7.66 -3.39
CA PHE A 52 12.06 -6.77 -3.69
C PHE A 52 10.71 -7.30 -3.18
N TYR A 53 10.64 -8.51 -2.63
CA TYR A 53 9.41 -9.19 -2.22
C TYR A 53 8.96 -8.72 -0.82
N THR A 54 8.61 -7.44 -0.73
CA THR A 54 8.45 -6.70 0.54
C THR A 54 7.01 -6.35 0.89
N ALA A 55 6.03 -6.75 0.06
CA ALA A 55 4.63 -6.29 0.14
C ALA A 55 4.43 -4.76 -0.02
N GLY A 56 5.50 -4.00 -0.26
CA GLY A 56 5.47 -2.56 -0.54
C GLY A 56 5.99 -2.19 -1.93
N LYS A 57 6.65 -3.13 -2.62
CA LYS A 57 7.10 -2.97 -4.01
C LYS A 57 6.29 -3.90 -4.91
N PRO A 58 5.75 -3.40 -6.04
CA PRO A 58 5.13 -4.25 -7.03
C PRO A 58 6.19 -5.13 -7.71
N VAL A 59 6.01 -6.45 -7.63
CA VAL A 59 6.84 -7.46 -8.30
C VAL A 59 6.02 -8.35 -9.25
N LEU A 60 4.72 -8.06 -9.38
CA LEU A 60 3.77 -8.74 -10.26
C LEU A 60 3.18 -7.75 -11.25
N LYS A 61 3.14 -8.11 -12.54
CA LYS A 61 2.48 -7.33 -13.61
C LYS A 61 1.00 -7.15 -13.28
N ASN A 62 0.42 -6.02 -13.69
CA ASN A 62 -1.02 -5.79 -13.65
C ASN A 62 -1.50 -5.38 -15.04
N LEU A 63 -2.66 -5.89 -15.47
CA LEU A 63 -3.20 -5.62 -16.81
C LEU A 63 -3.73 -4.19 -17.01
N TYR A 64 -4.00 -3.46 -15.93
CA TYR A 64 -4.68 -2.16 -15.96
C TYR A 64 -3.82 -1.00 -15.44
N MET A 65 -2.73 -1.29 -14.72
CA MET A 65 -1.90 -0.29 -14.05
C MET A 65 -0.42 -0.63 -14.18
N SER A 66 0.43 0.38 -14.34
CA SER A 66 1.88 0.18 -14.30
C SER A 66 2.35 -0.11 -12.87
N PRO A 67 3.52 -0.76 -12.69
CA PRO A 67 4.12 -0.92 -11.36
C PRO A 67 4.28 0.42 -10.62
N GLU A 68 4.68 1.46 -11.34
CA GLU A 68 4.81 2.81 -10.79
C GLU A 68 3.45 3.36 -10.30
N GLU A 69 2.39 3.16 -11.07
CA GLU A 69 1.04 3.57 -10.67
C GLU A 69 0.59 2.84 -9.39
N ILE A 70 0.83 1.53 -9.29
CA ILE A 70 0.52 0.74 -8.09
C ILE A 70 1.29 1.25 -6.87
N ALA A 71 2.59 1.52 -7.01
CA ALA A 71 3.42 2.08 -5.95
C ALA A 71 2.92 3.48 -5.50
N ASN A 72 2.55 4.33 -6.46
CA ASN A 72 1.99 5.65 -6.16
C ASN A 72 0.61 5.56 -5.48
N LEU A 73 -0.24 4.61 -5.89
CA LEU A 73 -1.54 4.36 -5.25
C LEU A 73 -1.38 3.80 -3.84
N LEU A 74 -0.41 2.92 -3.61
CA LEU A 74 -0.08 2.44 -2.26
C LEU A 74 0.29 3.61 -1.36
N LYS A 75 1.20 4.49 -1.81
CA LYS A 75 1.58 5.71 -1.09
C LYS A 75 0.37 6.61 -0.84
N TYR A 76 -0.47 6.81 -1.86
CA TYR A 76 -1.69 7.61 -1.75
C TYR A 76 -2.63 7.07 -0.67
N CYS A 77 -2.83 5.75 -0.58
CA CYS A 77 -3.66 5.13 0.45
C CYS A 77 -3.15 5.44 1.86
N TYR A 78 -1.85 5.27 2.10
CA TYR A 78 -1.22 5.60 3.37
C TYR A 78 -1.39 7.08 3.73
N VAL A 79 -1.05 7.98 2.81
CA VAL A 79 -1.14 9.43 3.06
C VAL A 79 -2.59 9.83 3.34
N ARG A 80 -3.53 9.39 2.51
CA ARG A 80 -4.94 9.78 2.63
C ARG A 80 -5.59 9.22 3.89
N PHE A 81 -5.21 8.01 4.31
CA PHE A 81 -5.68 7.40 5.55
C PHE A 81 -5.11 8.14 6.78
N TYR A 82 -3.79 8.28 6.87
CA TYR A 82 -3.13 8.84 8.07
C TYR A 82 -3.24 10.37 8.20
N LEU A 83 -3.58 11.10 7.13
CA LEU A 83 -3.89 12.53 7.19
C LEU A 83 -5.35 12.84 7.51
N ARG A 84 -6.21 11.84 7.75
CA ARG A 84 -7.61 12.12 8.08
C ARG A 84 -7.71 12.89 9.40
N PRO A 85 -8.57 13.93 9.51
CA PRO A 85 -8.67 14.74 10.73
C PRO A 85 -8.97 13.92 11.98
N SER A 86 -9.83 12.89 11.88
CA SER A 86 -10.18 12.02 13.01
C SER A 86 -8.98 11.26 13.58
N PHE A 87 -8.04 10.81 12.73
CA PHE A 87 -6.82 10.14 13.16
C PHE A 87 -5.86 11.12 13.84
N ILE A 88 -5.60 12.27 13.21
CA ILE A 88 -4.69 13.29 13.76
C ILE A 88 -5.18 13.75 15.14
N ILE A 89 -6.46 14.08 15.27
CA ILE A 89 -7.05 14.52 16.55
C ILE A 89 -6.90 13.43 17.62
N ARG A 90 -7.10 12.15 17.26
CA ARG A 90 -6.97 11.01 18.17
C ARG A 90 -5.54 10.82 18.66
N GLU A 91 -4.57 10.86 17.75
CA GLU A 91 -3.15 10.70 18.12
C GLU A 91 -2.64 11.89 18.94
N LEU A 92 -3.09 13.12 18.66
CA LEU A 92 -2.78 14.29 19.50
C LEU A 92 -3.37 14.16 20.91
N LYS A 93 -4.63 13.69 21.03
CA LYS A 93 -5.26 13.41 22.34
C LYS A 93 -4.52 12.33 23.12
N ARG A 94 -3.98 11.32 22.43
CA ARG A 94 -3.14 10.25 23.00
C ARG A 94 -1.69 10.69 23.30
N ARG A 95 -1.34 11.96 23.05
CA ARG A 95 0.02 12.52 23.18
C ARG A 95 1.06 11.83 22.27
N HIS A 96 0.62 11.20 21.19
CA HIS A 96 1.47 10.54 20.20
C HIS A 96 1.99 11.51 19.13
N PHE A 97 2.58 12.63 19.55
CA PHE A 97 3.06 13.67 18.63
C PHE A 97 4.11 13.14 17.63
N GLY A 98 4.93 12.17 18.05
CA GLY A 98 5.92 11.52 17.18
C GLY A 98 5.30 10.77 15.99
N VAL A 99 4.11 10.19 16.15
CA VAL A 99 3.39 9.51 15.06
C VAL A 99 2.92 10.53 14.03
N VAL A 100 2.31 11.63 14.48
CA VAL A 100 1.85 12.71 13.60
C VAL A 100 3.02 13.34 12.84
N LEU A 101 4.11 13.65 13.52
CA LEU A 101 5.35 14.16 12.90
C LEU A 101 5.97 13.16 11.94
N GLY A 102 5.94 11.87 12.28
CA GLY A 102 6.44 10.79 11.42
C GLY A 102 5.66 10.65 10.12
N VAL A 103 4.32 10.74 10.17
CA VAL A 103 3.45 10.76 9.00
C VAL A 103 3.76 11.95 8.11
N LEU A 104 3.84 13.16 8.68
CA LEU A 104 4.19 14.38 7.95
C LEU A 104 5.58 14.28 7.31
N LYS A 105 6.58 13.83 8.07
CA LYS A 105 7.95 13.65 7.57
C LYS A 105 7.96 12.69 6.39
N ARG A 106 7.27 11.55 6.44
CA ARG A 106 7.21 10.57 5.33
C ARG A 106 6.53 11.11 4.06
N ILE A 107 5.72 12.16 4.18
CA ILE A 107 5.11 12.84 3.03
C ILE A 107 6.12 13.78 2.36
N PHE A 108 6.85 14.58 3.16
CA PHE A 108 7.79 15.58 2.66
C PHE A 108 9.18 15.03 2.34
N THR A 109 9.56 13.89 2.93
CA THR A 109 10.75 13.17 2.53
C THR A 109 10.40 12.43 1.23
N LYS A 110 10.76 13.05 0.11
CA LYS A 110 10.85 12.35 -1.18
C LYS A 110 11.68 11.09 -0.96
N THR A 111 11.17 9.94 -1.39
CA THR A 111 11.91 8.68 -1.49
C THR A 111 13.26 8.91 -2.15
#